data_AF-A0A9X1PA81-F1
#
_entry.id   AF-A0A9X1PA81-F1
#
_cell.length_a   1.000
_cell.length_b   1.000
_cell.length_c   1.000
_cell.angle_alpha   90.00
_cell.angle_beta   90.00
_cell.angle_gamma   90.00
#
_symmetry.space_group_name_H-M   'P 1'
#
loop_
_entity.id
_entity.type
_entity.pdbx_description
1 polymer ?
#
loop_
_entity_poly.entity_id
_entity_poly.type
_entity_poly.pdbx_seq_one_letter_code
_entity_poly.pdbx_strand_id
1 'polypeptide(L)'
;MPKSPKQIKAKLITSAIMCCLLAFPFIISKITKSNSARVFYVQTPEHDGGDTIAIRKLNELVEENFLNRNYYEAAAYTEISTRWYANYNKQYQALLITGDPASGWSRFYYASPQELKMVADRKISCDSMRHYLKPFPADLLMDCPTRSRDLFSLF
;
A
#
# COMPACT_ATOMS: atom_id res chain seq x y z
N MET A 1 49.44 12.73 25.04
CA MET A 1 48.91 14.07 25.37
C MET A 1 47.39 14.00 25.44
N PRO A 2 46.74 14.34 26.56
CA PRO A 2 45.28 14.37 26.67
C PRO A 2 44.70 15.48 25.78
N LYS A 3 43.60 15.18 25.07
CA LYS A 3 42.91 16.15 24.18
C LYS A 3 42.24 17.23 25.03
N SER A 4 42.29 18.49 24.58
CA SER A 4 41.69 19.58 25.34
C SER A 4 40.15 19.46 25.38
N PRO A 5 39.48 19.93 26.45
CA PRO A 5 38.02 19.91 26.54
C PRO A 5 37.30 20.58 25.35
N LYS A 6 37.92 21.60 24.75
CA LYS A 6 37.42 22.27 23.53
C LYS A 6 37.47 21.34 22.31
N GLN A 7 38.52 20.53 22.17
CA GLN A 7 38.62 19.55 21.08
C GLN A 7 37.60 18.41 21.22
N ILE A 8 37.27 18.01 22.44
CA ILE A 8 36.26 16.97 22.71
C ILE A 8 34.86 17.48 22.34
N LYS A 9 34.49 18.70 22.78
CA LYS A 9 33.19 19.32 22.43
C LYS A 9 33.03 19.52 20.92
N ALA A 10 34.07 19.99 20.24
CA ALA A 10 34.03 20.17 18.78
C ALA A 10 33.74 18.85 18.06
N LYS A 11 34.43 17.75 18.42
CA LYS A 11 34.19 16.42 17.83
C LYS A 11 32.77 15.91 18.08
N LEU A 12 32.24 16.11 19.29
CA LEU A 12 30.87 15.71 19.61
C LEU A 12 29.84 16.45 18.75
N ILE A 13 30.02 17.76 18.58
CA ILE A 13 29.16 18.60 17.72
C ILE A 13 29.26 18.15 16.27
N THR A 14 30.47 17.91 15.75
CA THR A 14 30.65 17.44 14.36
C THR A 14 30.01 16.07 14.13
N SER A 15 30.15 15.14 15.08
CA SER A 15 29.49 13.82 15.02
C SER A 15 27.97 13.94 15.07
N ALA A 16 27.42 14.80 15.94
CA ALA A 16 25.98 15.02 16.01
C ALA A 16 25.42 15.62 14.70
N ILE A 17 26.12 16.61 14.13
CA ILE A 17 25.75 17.21 12.84
C ILE A 17 25.79 16.16 11.72
N MET A 18 26.84 15.34 11.65
CA MET A 18 26.94 14.23 10.70
C MET A 18 25.78 13.23 10.85
N CYS A 19 25.42 12.84 12.07
CA CYS A 19 24.28 11.97 12.32
C CYS A 19 22.96 12.59 11.86
N CYS A 20 22.73 13.88 12.13
CA CYS A 20 21.54 14.59 11.67
C CYS A 20 21.49 14.68 10.13
N LEU A 21 22.62 14.98 9.49
CA LEU A 21 22.74 15.06 8.03
C LEU A 21 22.54 13.70 7.35
N LEU A 22 22.93 12.60 8.00
CA LEU A 22 22.68 11.25 7.50
C LEU A 22 21.23 10.81 7.73
N ALA A 23 20.62 11.15 8.86
CA ALA A 23 19.23 10.79 9.16
C ALA A 23 18.21 11.53 8.28
N PHE A 24 18.48 12.80 7.96
CA PHE A 24 17.59 13.64 7.17
C PHE A 24 17.18 13.05 5.81
N PRO A 25 18.10 12.58 4.94
CA PRO A 25 17.73 11.99 3.65
C PRO A 25 16.94 10.69 3.80
N PHE A 26 17.17 9.88 4.84
CA PHE A 26 16.34 8.70 5.11
C PHE A 26 14.90 9.08 5.49
N ILE A 27 14.73 10.09 6.35
CA ILE A 27 13.42 10.60 6.76
C ILE A 27 12.69 11.22 5.56
N ILE A 28 13.37 12.07 4.77
CA ILE A 28 12.81 12.68 3.56
C ILE A 28 12.39 11.58 2.57
N SER A 29 13.27 10.62 2.27
CA SER A 29 12.98 9.51 1.36
C SER A 29 11.71 8.75 1.76
N LYS A 30 11.52 8.50 3.06
CA LYS A 30 10.31 7.85 3.59
C LYS A 30 9.07 8.74 3.51
N ILE A 31 9.18 10.04 3.76
CA ILE A 31 8.07 11.00 3.61
C ILE A 31 7.62 11.14 2.16
N THR A 32 8.57 11.07 1.22
CA THR A 32 8.30 11.18 -0.21
C THR A 32 7.71 9.92 -0.84
N LYS A 33 7.67 8.78 -0.11
CA LYS A 33 7.05 7.57 -0.65
C LYS A 33 5.56 7.80 -0.85
N SER A 34 5.13 7.61 -2.10
CA SER A 34 3.72 7.63 -2.49
C SER A 34 2.94 6.53 -1.75
N ASN A 35 1.69 6.81 -1.42
CA ASN A 35 0.73 5.83 -0.93
C ASN A 35 -0.02 5.12 -2.09
N SER A 36 0.30 5.48 -3.32
CA SER A 36 -0.27 4.92 -4.55
C SER A 36 0.84 4.31 -5.40
N ALA A 37 0.57 3.14 -5.99
CA ALA A 37 1.43 2.50 -6.98
C ALA A 37 0.66 2.18 -8.27
N ARG A 38 1.36 2.25 -9.41
CA ARG A 38 0.83 1.83 -10.70
C ARG A 38 1.81 0.85 -11.33
N VAL A 39 1.31 -0.32 -11.73
CA VAL A 39 2.08 -1.35 -12.40
C VAL A 39 1.57 -1.45 -13.83
N PHE A 40 2.36 -1.01 -14.79
CA PHE A 40 2.00 -1.02 -16.21
C PHE A 40 2.50 -2.28 -16.90
N TYR A 41 1.80 -2.71 -17.96
CA TYR A 41 2.23 -3.73 -18.90
C TYR A 41 2.53 -5.10 -18.28
N VAL A 42 1.57 -5.66 -17.54
CA VAL A 42 1.71 -7.04 -17.11
C VAL A 42 1.33 -8.00 -18.24
N GLN A 43 2.32 -8.70 -18.81
CA GLN A 43 2.09 -9.97 -19.50
C GLN A 43 1.66 -11.00 -18.46
N THR A 44 0.36 -11.19 -18.35
CA THR A 44 -0.22 -12.16 -17.42
C THR A 44 -0.35 -13.49 -18.15
N PRO A 45 0.08 -14.60 -17.54
CA PRO A 45 -0.41 -15.91 -17.96
C PRO A 45 -1.93 -15.89 -17.97
N GLU A 46 -2.54 -16.60 -18.91
CA GLU A 46 -3.99 -16.80 -18.95
C GLU A 46 -4.49 -17.09 -17.53
N HIS A 47 -5.45 -16.30 -17.04
CA HIS A 47 -6.16 -16.39 -15.75
C HIS A 47 -5.75 -15.47 -14.59
N ASP A 48 -4.59 -14.81 -14.59
CA ASP A 48 -4.25 -13.84 -13.52
C ASP A 48 -4.58 -12.43 -14.03
N GLY A 49 -5.81 -11.96 -13.81
CA GLY A 49 -6.34 -10.77 -14.48
C GLY A 49 -5.58 -9.46 -14.18
N GLY A 50 -4.68 -9.48 -13.19
CA GLY A 50 -3.94 -8.33 -12.66
C GLY A 50 -4.23 -8.07 -11.18
N ASP A 51 -5.20 -8.77 -10.59
CA ASP A 51 -5.60 -8.68 -9.20
C ASP A 51 -4.47 -9.07 -8.25
N THR A 52 -3.84 -10.23 -8.44
CA THR A 52 -2.76 -10.68 -7.54
C THR A 52 -1.57 -9.71 -7.52
N ILE A 53 -1.30 -9.06 -8.65
CA ILE A 53 -0.23 -8.08 -8.80
C ILE A 53 -0.59 -6.77 -8.12
N ALA A 54 -1.81 -6.29 -8.31
CA ALA A 54 -2.31 -5.11 -7.60
C ALA A 54 -2.24 -5.35 -6.07
N ILE A 55 -2.67 -6.50 -5.59
CA ILE A 55 -2.65 -6.84 -4.15
C ILE A 55 -1.22 -6.98 -3.62
N ARG A 56 -0.32 -7.62 -4.37
CA ARG A 56 1.09 -7.70 -3.96
C ARG A 56 1.70 -6.32 -3.83
N LYS A 57 1.47 -5.46 -4.82
CA LYS A 57 2.02 -4.11 -4.79
C LYS A 57 1.42 -3.26 -3.67
N LEU A 58 0.14 -3.46 -3.37
CA LEU A 58 -0.52 -2.89 -2.21
C LEU A 58 0.13 -3.36 -0.90
N ASN A 59 0.41 -4.67 -0.77
CA ASN A 59 1.10 -5.21 0.42
C ASN A 59 2.50 -4.61 0.59
N GLU A 60 3.29 -4.48 -0.48
CA GLU A 60 4.60 -3.81 -0.44
C GLU A 60 4.47 -2.37 0.08
N LEU A 61 3.48 -1.61 -0.39
CA LEU A 61 3.24 -0.24 0.11
C LEU A 61 2.90 -0.20 1.60
N VAL A 62 2.13 -1.18 2.09
CA VAL A 62 1.73 -1.30 3.50
C VAL A 62 2.93 -1.70 4.37
N GLU A 63 3.76 -2.64 3.94
CA GLU A 63 4.94 -3.11 4.68
C GLU A 63 6.09 -2.09 4.68
N GLU A 64 6.33 -1.40 3.56
CA GLU A 64 7.48 -0.50 3.42
C GLU A 64 7.29 0.89 4.05
N ASN A 65 6.04 1.27 4.34
CA ASN A 65 5.72 2.58 4.91
C ASN A 65 5.78 2.58 6.44
N PHE A 66 6.86 3.17 6.96
CA PHE A 66 7.02 3.50 8.37
C PHE A 66 6.03 4.60 8.84
N LEU A 67 5.62 5.50 7.94
CA LEU A 67 4.63 6.52 8.25
C LEU A 67 3.26 5.85 8.34
N ASN A 68 2.57 6.06 9.45
CA ASN A 68 1.25 5.53 9.76
C ASN A 68 0.18 6.18 8.86
N ARG A 69 0.25 5.92 7.55
CA ARG A 69 -0.75 6.40 6.59
C ARG A 69 -2.01 5.57 6.77
N ASN A 70 -3.16 6.23 6.71
CA ASN A 70 -4.45 5.57 6.88
C ASN A 70 -4.86 4.76 5.65
N TYR A 71 -4.20 4.97 4.50
CA TYR A 71 -4.67 4.50 3.21
C TYR A 71 -3.53 4.21 2.23
N TYR A 72 -3.68 3.12 1.46
CA TYR A 72 -2.79 2.69 0.39
C TYR A 72 -3.59 2.20 -0.82
N GLU A 73 -3.07 2.41 -2.03
CA GLU A 73 -3.70 1.94 -3.26
C GLU A 73 -2.68 1.43 -4.28
N ALA A 74 -3.07 0.45 -5.07
CA ALA A 74 -2.29 -0.05 -6.19
C ALA A 74 -3.20 -0.40 -7.37
N ALA A 75 -2.76 -0.04 -8.58
CA ALA A 75 -3.44 -0.39 -9.82
C ALA A 75 -2.53 -1.20 -10.72
N ALA A 76 -3.07 -2.26 -11.33
CA ALA A 76 -2.39 -3.08 -12.32
C ALA A 76 -3.06 -2.90 -13.70
N TYR A 77 -2.24 -2.52 -14.68
CA TYR A 77 -2.65 -2.28 -16.06
C TYR A 77 -2.07 -3.38 -16.95
N THR A 78 -2.88 -3.85 -17.88
CA THR A 78 -2.47 -4.78 -18.93
C THR A 78 -2.59 -4.08 -20.28
N GLU A 79 -2.31 -4.78 -21.38
CA GLU A 79 -2.38 -4.22 -22.74
C GLU A 79 -3.73 -3.58 -23.09
N ILE A 80 -4.82 -3.94 -22.39
CA ILE A 80 -6.19 -3.50 -22.69
C ILE A 80 -6.74 -2.51 -21.63
N SER A 81 -5.89 -1.70 -20.99
CA SER A 81 -6.23 -0.70 -19.94
C SER A 81 -6.30 -1.22 -18.48
N THR A 82 -6.95 -0.48 -17.56
CA THR A 82 -6.93 -0.69 -16.10
C THR A 82 -7.71 -1.94 -15.71
N ARG A 83 -7.05 -3.09 -15.56
CA ARG A 83 -7.80 -4.32 -15.25
C ARG A 83 -8.18 -4.44 -13.78
N TRP A 84 -7.33 -3.97 -12.86
CA TRP A 84 -7.56 -4.15 -11.42
C TRP A 84 -7.05 -2.98 -10.58
N TYR A 85 -7.85 -2.65 -9.58
CA TYR A 85 -7.53 -1.68 -8.55
C TYR A 85 -7.72 -2.31 -7.17
N ALA A 86 -6.68 -2.22 -6.35
CA ALA A 86 -6.63 -2.73 -4.99
C ALA A 86 -6.40 -1.59 -4.01
N ASN A 87 -7.10 -1.62 -2.89
CA ASN A 87 -7.20 -0.51 -1.99
C ASN A 87 -7.26 -0.95 -0.53
N TYR A 88 -6.47 -0.34 0.35
CA TYR A 88 -6.41 -0.71 1.74
C TYR A 88 -6.55 0.48 2.67
N ASN A 89 -7.53 0.41 3.57
CA ASN A 89 -7.66 1.32 4.70
C ASN A 89 -7.12 0.66 5.98
N LYS A 90 -6.06 1.25 6.55
CA LYS A 90 -5.38 0.71 7.72
C LYS A 90 -6.18 0.84 9.01
N GLN A 91 -6.94 1.93 9.17
CA GLN A 91 -7.73 2.19 10.38
C GLN A 91 -8.85 1.17 10.53
N TYR A 92 -9.54 0.85 9.43
CA TYR A 92 -10.66 -0.07 9.41
C TYR A 92 -10.27 -1.50 9.02
N GLN A 93 -8.98 -1.72 8.68
CA GLN A 93 -8.48 -2.98 8.12
C GLN A 93 -9.34 -3.45 6.94
N ALA A 94 -9.68 -2.53 6.05
CA ALA A 94 -10.61 -2.76 4.95
C ALA A 94 -9.84 -2.87 3.63
N LEU A 95 -10.02 -3.97 2.92
CA LEU A 95 -9.50 -4.21 1.58
C LEU A 95 -10.64 -4.09 0.56
N LEU A 96 -10.49 -3.20 -0.40
CA LEU A 96 -11.31 -3.14 -1.61
C LEU A 96 -10.49 -3.66 -2.80
N ILE A 97 -11.12 -4.53 -3.59
CA ILE A 97 -10.63 -4.99 -4.89
C ILE A 97 -11.73 -4.76 -5.92
N THR A 98 -11.39 -4.14 -7.05
CA THR A 98 -12.32 -3.90 -8.17
C THR A 98 -11.65 -4.24 -9.50
N GLY A 99 -12.44 -4.79 -10.41
CA GLY A 99 -12.07 -4.94 -11.81
C GLY A 99 -12.31 -3.65 -12.59
N ASP A 100 -11.83 -3.59 -13.83
CA ASP A 100 -12.06 -2.51 -14.82
C ASP A 100 -13.54 -2.00 -14.78
N PRO A 101 -13.82 -0.68 -14.84
CA PRO A 101 -15.10 -0.08 -14.45
C PRO A 101 -16.32 -0.55 -15.25
N ALA A 102 -16.13 -1.16 -16.43
CA ALA A 102 -17.25 -1.71 -17.21
C ALA A 102 -17.87 -2.97 -16.57
N SER A 103 -17.12 -3.66 -15.69
CA SER A 103 -17.61 -4.88 -15.03
C SER A 103 -18.58 -4.62 -13.89
N GLY A 104 -18.62 -3.39 -13.34
CA GLY A 104 -19.40 -3.05 -12.13
C GLY A 104 -19.02 -3.86 -10.88
N TRP A 105 -17.95 -4.65 -10.96
CA TRP A 105 -17.59 -5.62 -9.93
C TRP A 105 -16.65 -4.99 -8.91
N SER A 106 -17.05 -5.00 -7.65
CA SER A 106 -16.19 -4.65 -6.52
C SER A 106 -16.48 -5.57 -5.34
N ARG A 107 -15.44 -5.90 -4.57
CA ARG A 107 -15.57 -6.66 -3.32
C ARG A 107 -14.78 -6.00 -2.20
N PHE A 108 -15.38 -6.03 -1.02
CA PHE A 108 -14.80 -5.49 0.21
C PHE A 108 -14.64 -6.59 1.25
N TYR A 109 -13.47 -6.63 1.87
CA TYR A 109 -13.13 -7.59 2.91
C TYR A 109 -12.47 -6.92 4.10
N TYR A 110 -12.62 -7.50 5.28
CA TYR A 110 -11.67 -7.27 6.36
C TYR A 110 -10.37 -8.00 6.04
N ALA A 111 -9.25 -7.31 6.21
CA ALA A 111 -7.92 -7.88 6.07
C ALA A 111 -6.97 -7.22 7.08
N SER A 112 -6.54 -7.97 8.08
CA SER A 112 -5.39 -7.58 8.90
C SER A 112 -4.12 -7.49 8.04
N PRO A 113 -3.05 -6.82 8.51
CA PRO A 113 -1.77 -6.81 7.80
C PRO A 113 -1.23 -8.22 7.49
N GLN A 114 -1.43 -9.17 8.40
CA GLN A 114 -1.01 -10.56 8.22
C GLN A 114 -1.84 -11.28 7.15
N GLU A 115 -3.15 -11.02 7.10
CA GLU A 115 -4.03 -11.59 6.08
C GLU A 115 -3.77 -10.98 4.71
N LEU A 116 -3.52 -9.67 4.63
CA LEU A 116 -3.12 -9.01 3.39
C LEU A 116 -1.81 -9.60 2.83
N LYS A 117 -0.82 -9.80 3.71
CA LYS A 117 0.44 -10.47 3.37
C LYS A 117 0.21 -11.90 2.90
N MET A 118 -0.63 -12.67 3.60
CA MET A 118 -0.99 -14.02 3.18
C MET A 118 -1.60 -14.06 1.77
N VAL A 119 -2.53 -13.16 1.47
CA VAL A 119 -3.16 -13.07 0.14
C VAL A 119 -2.12 -12.78 -0.93
N ALA A 120 -1.21 -11.83 -0.68
CA ALA A 120 -0.13 -11.48 -1.60
C ALA A 120 0.88 -12.63 -1.82
N ASP A 121 1.33 -13.27 -0.75
CA ASP A 121 2.33 -14.35 -0.76
C ASP A 121 1.79 -15.62 -1.45
N ARG A 122 0.54 -15.98 -1.14
CA ARG A 122 -0.12 -17.17 -1.69
C ARG A 122 -0.75 -16.95 -3.07
N LYS A 123 -0.69 -15.71 -3.60
CA LYS A 123 -1.30 -15.33 -4.88
C LYS A 123 -2.80 -15.68 -4.92
N ILE A 124 -3.52 -15.40 -3.84
CA ILE A 124 -4.96 -15.69 -3.77
C ILE A 124 -5.69 -14.72 -4.70
N SER A 125 -6.34 -15.27 -5.73
CA SER A 125 -7.16 -14.49 -6.66
C SER A 125 -8.38 -13.88 -5.97
N CYS A 126 -8.90 -12.79 -6.54
CA CYS A 126 -10.04 -12.06 -6.01
C CYS A 126 -11.28 -12.95 -5.81
N ASP A 127 -11.48 -13.93 -6.70
CA ASP A 127 -12.60 -14.88 -6.64
C ASP A 127 -12.47 -15.85 -5.48
N SER A 128 -11.24 -16.18 -5.11
CA SER A 128 -10.92 -17.09 -4.03
C SER A 128 -10.89 -16.41 -2.66
N MET A 129 -10.74 -15.07 -2.60
CA MET A 129 -10.60 -14.32 -1.34
C MET A 129 -11.70 -14.59 -0.31
N ARG A 130 -12.95 -14.81 -0.77
CA ARG A 130 -14.09 -15.11 0.13
C ARG A 130 -13.87 -16.34 1.01
N HIS A 131 -12.96 -17.23 0.64
CA HIS A 131 -12.62 -18.44 1.41
C HIS A 131 -11.56 -18.17 2.49
N TYR A 132 -10.92 -17.00 2.45
CA TYR A 132 -9.79 -16.64 3.32
C TYR A 132 -10.04 -15.38 4.14
N LEU A 133 -10.86 -14.46 3.64
CA LEU A 133 -11.14 -13.18 4.27
C LEU A 133 -12.61 -13.06 4.64
N LYS A 134 -12.87 -12.42 5.79
CA LYS A 134 -14.23 -12.06 6.20
C LYS A 134 -14.75 -10.93 5.32
N PRO A 135 -16.00 -10.99 4.81
CA PRO A 135 -16.59 -9.87 4.07
C PRO A 135 -16.69 -8.62 4.95
N PHE A 136 -16.48 -7.45 4.36
CA PHE A 136 -16.68 -6.17 5.04
C PHE A 136 -18.19 -5.83 5.08
N PRO A 137 -18.72 -5.25 6.17
CA PRO A 137 -20.15 -4.99 6.32
C PRO A 137 -20.59 -3.87 5.37
N ALA A 138 -21.71 -4.08 4.67
CA ALA A 138 -22.18 -3.14 3.65
C ALA A 138 -22.58 -1.78 4.24
N ASP A 139 -23.08 -1.77 5.47
CA ASP A 139 -23.47 -0.58 6.24
C ASP A 139 -22.29 0.34 6.56
N LEU A 140 -21.07 -0.21 6.67
CA LEU A 140 -19.85 0.56 6.96
C LEU A 140 -19.14 1.07 5.70
N LEU A 141 -19.60 0.70 4.50
CA LEU A 141 -18.97 1.12 3.24
C LEU A 141 -19.06 2.62 3.01
N MET A 142 -20.16 3.25 3.43
CA MET A 142 -20.39 4.69 3.30
C MET A 142 -19.42 5.53 4.14
N ASP A 143 -18.90 4.94 5.21
CA ASP A 143 -18.00 5.58 6.17
C ASP A 143 -16.52 5.25 5.93
N CYS A 144 -16.23 4.34 4.98
CA CYS A 144 -14.86 3.96 4.65
C CYS A 144 -14.25 5.00 3.68
N PRO A 145 -13.25 5.80 4.09
CA PRO A 145 -12.59 6.73 3.20
C PRO A 145 -11.65 5.94 2.31
N THR A 146 -12.22 5.32 1.28
CA THR A 146 -11.48 4.95 0.09
C THR A 146 -11.56 6.16 -0.85
N ARG A 147 -10.48 6.47 -1.56
CA ARG A 147 -10.49 7.54 -2.59
C ARG A 147 -11.53 7.24 -3.69
N SER A 148 -12.06 6.02 -3.71
CA SER A 148 -13.12 5.48 -4.55
C SER A 148 -14.51 6.11 -4.33
N ARG A 149 -14.70 7.04 -3.37
CA ARG A 149 -15.98 7.78 -3.28
C ARG A 149 -16.34 8.47 -4.61
N ASP A 150 -15.35 8.89 -5.39
CA ASP A 150 -15.52 9.46 -6.74
C ASP A 150 -15.85 8.40 -7.82
N LEU A 151 -15.55 7.12 -7.59
CA LEU A 151 -15.85 6.01 -8.50
C LEU A 151 -17.26 5.43 -8.27
N PHE A 152 -17.75 5.47 -7.02
CA PHE A 152 -19.06 4.92 -6.65
C PHE A 152 -20.20 5.95 -6.68
N SER A 153 -19.92 7.26 -6.83
CA SER A 153 -20.97 8.27 -7.08
C SER A 153 -21.46 8.31 -8.53
N LEU A 154 -20.95 7.41 -9.38
CA LEU A 154 -21.26 7.33 -10.82
C LEU A 154 -22.13 6.11 -11.19
N PHE A 155 -22.56 5.31 -10.20
CA PHE A 155 -23.45 4.16 -10.38
C PHE A 155 -24.67 4.24 -9.46
#